data_AF-A0A2G9TYQ2-F1
#
_entry.id   AF-A0A2G9TYQ2-F1
#
_cell.length_a   1.000
_cell.length_b   1.000
_cell.length_c   1.000
_cell.angle_alpha   90.00
_cell.angle_beta   90.00
_cell.angle_gamma   90.00
#
_symmetry.space_group_name_H-M   'P 1'
#
loop_
_entity.id
_entity.type
_entity.pdbx_description
1 polymer ?
#
loop_
_entity_poly.entity_id
_entity_poly.type
_entity_poly.pdbx_seq_one_letter_code
_entity_poly.pdbx_strand_id
1 'polypeptide(L)'
;MNWSITPELAVEYGVSSFNNVSIVDHLAKVVKDIRKAIPDRNFNGLAVIDLEEWRPLFKMNWGKQTVYQKQSVALVQSKNPGLSSKAALKLAEEEFNRAARIFFVWTLRIARSIRPKAHWGYYDYPFCNSHAGDEPNEYSCNDLAKQLNDE
;
A
#
# COMPACT_ATOMS: atom_id res chain seq x y z
N MET A 1 7.01 -4.07 -13.89
CA MET A 1 7.77 -4.80 -12.84
C MET A 1 6.71 -5.50 -12.03
N ASN A 2 6.71 -6.84 -11.98
CA ASN A 2 5.69 -7.56 -11.23
C ASN A 2 6.18 -7.69 -9.78
N TRP A 3 5.65 -6.82 -8.91
CA TRP A 3 5.93 -6.82 -7.49
C TRP A 3 4.92 -7.73 -6.82
N SER A 4 5.04 -9.04 -7.07
CA SER A 4 4.11 -10.01 -6.53
C SER A 4 4.23 -10.06 -5.01
N ILE A 5 3.42 -9.22 -4.35
CA ILE A 5 3.20 -9.21 -2.91
C ILE A 5 2.04 -10.15 -2.69
N THR A 6 2.32 -11.34 -2.19
CA THR A 6 1.28 -12.29 -1.82
C THR A 6 0.45 -11.72 -0.66
N PRO A 7 -0.76 -12.24 -0.43
CA PRO A 7 -1.57 -11.92 0.73
C PRO A 7 -0.78 -11.91 2.05
N GLU A 8 0.11 -12.90 2.23
CA GLU A 8 1.00 -12.98 3.38
C GLU A 8 1.91 -11.75 3.50
N LEU A 9 2.44 -11.24 2.39
CA LEU A 9 3.43 -10.15 2.34
C LEU A 9 2.84 -8.77 2.67
N ALA A 10 1.58 -8.45 2.36
CA ALA A 10 1.04 -7.12 2.73
C ALA A 10 0.59 -7.03 4.19
N VAL A 11 0.30 -8.18 4.81
CA VAL A 11 0.11 -8.28 6.27
C VAL A 11 1.47 -8.24 7.00
N GLU A 12 2.54 -8.65 6.32
CA GLU A 12 3.91 -8.72 6.83
C GLU A 12 4.58 -7.36 7.01
N TYR A 13 4.28 -6.38 6.15
CA TYR A 13 4.70 -5.00 6.42
C TYR A 13 3.96 -4.42 7.63
N GLY A 14 2.72 -4.89 7.86
CA GLY A 14 1.72 -4.56 8.88
C GLY A 14 2.15 -4.67 10.34
N VAL A 15 2.80 -5.78 10.66
CA VAL A 15 2.97 -6.20 12.05
C VAL A 15 4.32 -6.89 12.18
N SER A 16 5.20 -6.33 13.01
CA SER A 16 6.49 -6.95 13.35
C SER A 16 6.25 -8.38 13.83
N SER A 17 6.89 -9.34 13.16
CA SER A 17 6.90 -10.80 13.37
C SER A 17 5.81 -11.60 12.64
N PHE A 18 6.08 -12.03 11.41
CA PHE A 18 6.18 -13.44 11.02
C PHE A 18 6.76 -13.53 9.58
N ASN A 19 8.09 -13.75 9.53
CA ASN A 19 8.95 -14.21 8.43
C ASN A 19 8.90 -13.59 7.01
N ASN A 20 9.88 -12.68 6.82
CA ASN A 20 10.85 -12.58 5.72
C ASN A 20 10.92 -11.41 4.69
N VAL A 21 10.26 -10.25 4.88
CA VAL A 21 10.64 -9.03 4.14
C VAL A 21 10.76 -7.82 5.05
N SER A 22 12.00 -7.52 5.42
CA SER A 22 12.35 -6.25 6.05
C SER A 22 12.06 -5.08 5.09
N ILE A 23 11.58 -3.95 5.61
CA ILE A 23 11.52 -2.71 4.85
C ILE A 23 12.88 -2.35 4.23
N VAL A 24 13.99 -2.74 4.89
CA VAL A 24 15.34 -2.56 4.35
C VAL A 24 15.56 -3.38 3.08
N ASP A 25 15.15 -4.64 3.08
CA ASP A 25 15.30 -5.55 1.94
C ASP A 25 14.41 -5.11 0.76
N HIS A 26 13.17 -4.70 1.07
CA HIS A 26 12.27 -4.10 0.08
C HIS A 26 12.90 -2.87 -0.57
N LEU A 27 13.38 -1.91 0.22
CA LEU A 27 14.00 -0.70 -0.32
C LEU A 27 15.27 -1.00 -1.12
N ALA A 28 16.08 -1.98 -0.69
CA ALA A 28 17.24 -2.43 -1.45
C ALA A 28 16.82 -3.00 -2.83
N LYS A 29 15.75 -3.78 -2.88
CA LYS A 29 15.18 -4.31 -4.12
C LYS A 29 14.61 -3.19 -5.01
N VAL A 30 13.86 -2.24 -4.44
CA VAL A 30 13.35 -1.05 -5.16
C VAL A 30 14.48 -0.28 -5.82
N VAL A 31 15.58 -0.02 -5.09
CA VAL A 31 16.76 0.66 -5.65
C VAL A 31 17.36 -0.12 -6.82
N LYS A 32 17.50 -1.44 -6.69
CA LYS A 32 18.03 -2.31 -7.76
C LYS A 32 17.13 -2.26 -9.00
N ASP A 33 15.83 -2.35 -8.82
CA ASP A 33 14.88 -2.44 -9.92
C ASP A 33 14.71 -1.09 -10.64
N ILE A 34 14.68 0.03 -9.90
CA ILE A 34 14.70 1.37 -10.52
C ILE A 34 16.00 1.60 -11.30
N ARG A 35 17.15 1.19 -10.76
CA ARG A 35 18.43 1.32 -11.49
C ARG A 35 18.45 0.52 -12.79
N LYS A 36 17.78 -0.62 -12.82
CA LYS A 36 17.63 -1.46 -14.01
C LYS A 36 16.63 -0.86 -15.01
N ALA A 37 15.47 -0.42 -14.52
CA ALA A 37 14.36 0.05 -15.36
C ALA A 37 14.58 1.47 -15.92
N ILE A 38 15.24 2.35 -15.14
CA ILE A 38 15.51 3.74 -15.51
C ILE A 38 17.03 3.96 -15.39
N PRO A 39 17.87 3.48 -16.34
CA PRO A 39 19.32 3.56 -16.21
C PRO A 39 19.85 5.00 -16.11
N ASP A 40 19.22 5.94 -16.81
CA ASP A 40 19.59 7.35 -16.77
C ASP A 40 19.30 7.95 -15.38
N ARG A 41 20.36 8.40 -14.71
CA ARG A 41 20.27 9.06 -13.39
C ARG A 41 19.63 10.45 -13.47
N ASN A 42 19.65 11.08 -14.66
CA ASN A 42 19.08 12.40 -14.92
C ASN A 42 17.66 12.35 -15.49
N PHE A 43 17.05 11.16 -15.58
CA PHE A 43 15.69 10.99 -16.08
C PHE A 43 14.73 11.99 -15.43
N ASN A 44 14.02 12.74 -16.28
CA ASN A 44 13.11 13.82 -15.89
C ASN A 44 11.68 13.62 -16.40
N GLY A 45 11.35 12.40 -16.84
CA GLY A 45 10.01 12.04 -17.28
C GLY A 45 9.11 11.57 -16.13
N LEU A 46 7.93 11.08 -16.51
CA LEU A 46 6.99 10.43 -15.60
C LEU A 46 7.49 9.04 -15.21
N ALA A 47 7.48 8.74 -13.91
CA ALA A 47 7.82 7.44 -13.36
C ALA A 47 6.67 6.94 -12.48
N VAL A 48 5.97 5.92 -12.94
CA VAL A 48 4.76 5.40 -12.30
C VAL A 48 5.10 4.11 -11.55
N ILE A 49 4.75 4.06 -10.27
CA ILE A 49 4.81 2.84 -9.46
C ILE A 49 3.44 2.19 -9.53
N ASP A 50 3.42 0.99 -10.11
CA ASP A 50 2.22 0.19 -10.26
C ASP A 50 2.19 -0.87 -9.14
N LEU A 51 1.35 -0.64 -8.13
CA LEU A 51 1.17 -1.50 -6.97
C LEU A 51 -0.33 -1.60 -6.70
N GLU A 52 -0.90 -2.74 -7.06
CA GLU A 52 -2.36 -2.98 -7.06
C GLU A 52 -2.77 -4.14 -6.16
N GLU A 53 -1.79 -4.88 -5.63
CA GLU A 53 -2.03 -6.06 -4.81
C GLU A 53 -2.84 -5.71 -3.55
N TRP A 54 -2.62 -4.54 -2.95
CA TRP A 54 -3.29 -4.05 -1.74
C TRP A 54 -3.27 -2.52 -1.68
N ARG A 55 -4.13 -1.95 -0.82
CA ARG A 55 -4.32 -0.49 -0.65
C ARG A 55 -3.77 0.02 0.69
N PRO A 56 -3.31 1.27 0.78
CA PRO A 56 -2.58 1.78 1.95
C PRO A 56 -3.44 1.96 3.20
N LEU A 57 -4.77 2.00 3.06
CA LEU A 57 -5.70 2.01 4.18
C LEU A 57 -6.38 0.65 4.32
N PHE A 58 -6.38 0.10 5.53
CA PHE A 58 -6.97 -1.18 5.90
C PHE A 58 -8.40 -1.30 5.35
N LYS A 59 -9.24 -0.29 5.63
CA LYS A 59 -10.64 -0.22 5.18
C LYS A 59 -10.83 -0.20 3.67
N MET A 60 -9.82 0.18 2.88
CA MET A 60 -9.88 0.17 1.41
C MET A 60 -9.61 -1.22 0.79
N ASN A 61 -9.16 -2.20 1.58
CA ASN A 61 -8.85 -3.55 1.10
C ASN A 61 -10.12 -4.43 1.00
N TRP A 62 -11.09 -4.02 0.20
CA TRP A 62 -12.34 -4.74 -0.06
C TRP A 62 -12.24 -5.76 -1.22
N GLY A 63 -13.28 -6.56 -1.40
CA GLY A 63 -13.37 -7.55 -2.47
C GLY A 63 -12.29 -8.63 -2.37
N LYS A 64 -11.51 -8.82 -3.44
CA LYS A 64 -10.41 -9.81 -3.44
C LYS A 64 -9.30 -9.47 -2.43
N GLN A 65 -9.16 -8.20 -2.05
CA GLN A 65 -8.14 -7.75 -1.11
C GLN A 65 -8.56 -7.91 0.37
N THR A 66 -9.79 -8.36 0.66
CA THR A 66 -10.23 -8.63 2.04
C THR A 66 -9.39 -9.68 2.77
N VAL A 67 -8.60 -10.47 2.02
CA VAL A 67 -7.60 -11.37 2.59
C VAL A 67 -6.60 -10.64 3.51
N TYR A 68 -6.15 -9.44 3.16
CA TYR A 68 -5.21 -8.66 3.96
C TYR A 68 -5.82 -8.21 5.29
N GLN A 69 -7.11 -7.83 5.27
CA GLN A 69 -7.83 -7.49 6.49
C GLN A 69 -7.93 -8.71 7.42
N LYS A 70 -8.35 -9.86 6.89
CA LYS A 70 -8.51 -11.10 7.65
C LYS A 70 -7.19 -11.59 8.24
N GLN A 71 -6.12 -11.58 7.45
CA GLN A 71 -4.80 -11.99 7.90
C GLN A 71 -4.23 -11.04 8.97
N SER A 72 -4.45 -9.72 8.84
CA SER A 72 -4.00 -8.76 9.87
C SER A 72 -4.70 -9.00 11.21
N VAL A 73 -6.02 -9.25 11.19
CA VAL A 73 -6.77 -9.58 12.42
C VAL A 73 -6.30 -10.90 13.02
N ALA A 74 -6.14 -11.95 12.19
CA ALA A 74 -5.67 -13.25 12.66
C ALA A 74 -4.27 -13.15 13.29
N LEU A 75 -3.40 -12.33 12.72
CA LEU A 75 -2.07 -12.07 13.25
C LEU A 75 -2.12 -11.41 14.63
N VAL A 76 -2.91 -10.35 14.79
CA VAL A 76 -3.13 -9.70 16.09
C VAL A 76 -3.68 -10.68 17.12
N GLN A 77 -4.68 -11.49 16.76
CA GLN A 77 -5.26 -12.50 17.66
C GLN A 77 -4.25 -13.57 18.06
N SER A 78 -3.40 -14.03 17.13
CA SER A 78 -2.37 -15.02 17.44
C SER A 78 -1.34 -14.52 18.45
N LYS A 79 -1.01 -13.23 18.41
CA LYS A 79 -0.06 -12.58 19.33
C LYS A 79 -0.71 -12.18 20.66
N ASN A 80 -2.03 -12.03 20.67
CA ASN A 80 -2.79 -11.53 21.81
C ASN A 80 -4.04 -12.41 22.05
N PRO A 81 -3.89 -13.66 22.54
CA PRO A 81 -5.00 -14.62 22.63
C PRO A 81 -6.19 -14.16 23.49
N GLY A 82 -5.99 -13.19 24.38
CA GLY A 82 -7.03 -12.63 25.25
C GLY A 82 -7.75 -11.40 24.70
N LEU A 83 -7.35 -10.86 23.53
CA LEU A 83 -8.06 -9.72 22.93
C LEU A 83 -9.45 -10.13 22.44
N SER A 84 -10.44 -9.30 22.73
CA SER A 84 -11.76 -9.43 22.10
C SER A 84 -11.66 -9.21 20.60
N SER A 85 -12.56 -9.80 19.81
CA SER A 85 -12.57 -9.64 18.35
C SER A 85 -12.62 -8.17 17.91
N LYS A 86 -13.37 -7.32 18.63
CA LYS A 86 -13.46 -5.89 18.36
C LYS A 86 -12.13 -5.16 18.61
N ALA A 87 -11.45 -5.49 19.70
CA ALA A 87 -10.17 -4.88 20.04
C ALA A 87 -9.05 -5.37 19.08
N ALA A 88 -9.07 -6.65 18.70
CA ALA A 88 -8.16 -7.20 17.71
C ALA A 88 -8.34 -6.55 16.33
N LEU A 89 -9.58 -6.31 15.89
CA LEU A 89 -9.86 -5.60 14.64
C LEU A 89 -9.28 -4.18 14.65
N LYS A 90 -9.53 -3.43 15.72
CA LYS A 90 -9.03 -2.05 15.85
C LYS A 90 -7.50 -2.01 15.82
N LEU A 91 -6.84 -2.91 16.57
CA LEU A 91 -5.38 -2.96 16.60
C LEU A 91 -4.80 -3.38 15.24
N ALA A 92 -5.44 -4.33 14.54
CA ALA A 92 -5.01 -4.75 13.21
C ALA A 92 -5.10 -3.62 12.18
N GLU A 93 -6.15 -2.80 12.22
CA GLU A 93 -6.28 -1.60 11.38
C GLU A 93 -5.18 -0.58 11.67
N GLU A 94 -4.92 -0.28 12.95
CA GLU A 94 -3.87 0.67 13.35
C GLU A 94 -2.45 0.20 12.93
N GLU A 95 -2.16 -1.09 13.10
CA GLU A 95 -0.87 -1.68 12.72
C GLU A 95 -0.71 -1.72 11.20
N PHE A 96 -1.73 -2.19 10.48
CA PHE A 96 -1.73 -2.22 9.02
C PHE A 96 -1.54 -0.83 8.42
N ASN A 97 -2.30 0.19 8.84
CA ASN A 97 -2.21 1.54 8.28
C ASN A 97 -0.82 2.16 8.52
N ARG A 98 -0.25 1.94 9.72
CA ARG A 98 1.09 2.44 10.07
C ARG A 98 2.16 1.87 9.16
N ALA A 99 2.12 0.55 8.99
CA ALA A 99 3.01 -0.19 8.12
C ALA A 99 2.88 0.15 6.65
N ALA A 100 1.65 0.20 6.15
CA ALA A 100 1.31 0.59 4.80
C ALA A 100 1.89 1.97 4.49
N ARG A 101 1.70 2.93 5.40
CA ARG A 101 2.28 4.27 5.29
C ARG A 101 3.81 4.21 5.20
N ILE A 102 4.48 3.44 6.06
CA ILE A 102 5.94 3.27 6.01
C ILE A 102 6.34 2.73 4.63
N PHE A 103 5.71 1.66 4.16
CA PHE A 103 6.01 1.02 2.88
C PHE A 103 5.85 1.99 1.69
N PHE A 104 4.67 2.58 1.54
CA PHE A 104 4.36 3.46 0.40
C PHE A 104 5.24 4.70 0.38
N VAL A 105 5.37 5.36 1.54
CA VAL A 105 6.13 6.63 1.67
C VAL A 105 7.63 6.40 1.49
N TRP A 106 8.21 5.38 2.12
CA TRP A 106 9.65 5.13 1.98
C TRP A 106 10.03 4.65 0.58
N THR A 107 9.18 3.85 -0.07
CA THR A 107 9.37 3.47 -1.49
C THR A 107 9.40 4.71 -2.37
N LEU A 108 8.46 5.64 -2.21
CA LEU A 108 8.43 6.87 -2.99
C LEU A 108 9.62 7.78 -2.66
N ARG A 109 10.01 7.89 -1.39
CA ARG A 109 11.19 8.66 -0.96
C ARG A 109 12.47 8.11 -1.57
N ILE A 110 12.68 6.79 -1.54
CA ILE A 110 13.90 6.18 -2.08
C ILE A 110 13.94 6.38 -3.61
N ALA A 111 12.80 6.19 -4.30
CA ALA A 111 12.68 6.40 -5.74
C ALA A 111 13.05 7.85 -6.13
N ARG A 112 12.49 8.84 -5.43
CA ARG A 112 12.84 10.26 -5.60
C ARG A 112 14.30 10.55 -5.29
N SER A 113 14.88 9.93 -4.26
CA SER A 113 16.28 10.17 -3.90
C SER A 113 17.26 9.72 -4.99
N ILE A 114 16.96 8.63 -5.69
CA ILE A 114 17.85 8.07 -6.72
C ILE A 114 17.53 8.58 -8.13
N ARG A 115 16.31 9.08 -8.37
CA ARG A 115 15.90 9.76 -9.62
C ARG A 115 15.24 11.10 -9.27
N PRO A 116 16.02 12.11 -8.86
CA PRO A 116 15.49 13.35 -8.29
C PRO A 116 14.79 14.27 -9.29
N LYS A 117 15.08 14.12 -10.59
CA LYS A 117 14.45 14.91 -11.65
C LYS A 117 13.15 14.31 -12.17
N ALA A 118 12.88 13.05 -11.85
CA ALA A 118 11.70 12.34 -12.33
C ALA A 118 10.45 12.73 -11.55
N HIS A 119 9.31 12.67 -12.23
CA HIS A 119 8.00 12.92 -11.64
C HIS A 119 7.38 11.59 -11.20
N TRP A 120 7.47 11.30 -9.91
CA TRP A 120 7.03 10.03 -9.33
C TRP A 120 5.59 10.07 -8.82
N GLY A 121 4.84 9.00 -9.06
CA GLY A 121 3.50 8.79 -8.49
C GLY A 121 3.15 7.31 -8.45
N TYR A 122 2.16 6.95 -7.64
CA TYR A 122 1.52 5.64 -7.71
C TYR A 122 0.39 5.69 -8.74
N TYR A 123 0.24 4.61 -9.50
CA TYR A 123 -0.95 4.39 -10.32
C TYR A 123 -2.20 4.30 -9.41
N ASP A 124 -3.35 4.78 -9.91
CA ASP A 124 -4.67 4.68 -9.25
C ASP A 124 -4.88 5.52 -7.96
N TYR A 125 -3.98 6.46 -7.65
CA TYR A 125 -4.14 7.39 -6.52
C TYR A 125 -4.26 8.86 -6.98
N PRO A 126 -5.22 9.63 -6.40
CA PRO A 126 -6.21 9.23 -5.41
C PRO A 126 -7.36 8.39 -5.98
N PHE A 127 -7.93 7.49 -5.16
CA PHE A 127 -9.10 6.70 -5.53
C PHE A 127 -10.38 7.56 -5.49
N CYS A 128 -11.35 7.30 -6.36
CA CYS A 128 -12.57 8.10 -6.49
C CYS A 128 -13.85 7.26 -6.30
N ASN A 129 -14.18 6.42 -7.26
CA ASN A 129 -15.23 5.40 -7.19
C ASN A 129 -14.95 4.41 -8.33
N SER A 130 -15.47 3.19 -8.22
CA SER A 130 -15.30 2.18 -9.26
C SER A 130 -16.24 2.37 -10.47
N HIS A 131 -17.17 3.34 -10.39
CA HIS A 131 -18.30 3.53 -11.29
C HIS A 131 -18.51 5.01 -11.68
N ALA A 132 -17.51 5.89 -11.54
CA ALA A 132 -17.65 7.28 -12.02
C ALA A 132 -17.98 7.29 -13.51
N GLY A 133 -19.08 7.97 -13.85
CA GLY A 133 -19.56 8.03 -15.22
C GLY A 133 -20.44 6.87 -15.67
N ASP A 134 -20.76 5.90 -14.78
CA ASP A 134 -21.76 4.86 -15.08
C ASP A 134 -23.17 5.46 -15.17
N GLU A 135 -23.47 6.44 -14.30
CA GLU A 135 -24.73 7.18 -14.31
C GLU A 135 -24.56 8.56 -14.96
N PRO A 136 -25.55 9.02 -15.76
CA PRO A 136 -25.51 10.37 -16.33
C PRO A 136 -25.39 11.43 -15.23
N ASN A 137 -24.37 12.27 -15.34
CA ASN A 137 -24.05 13.37 -14.41
C ASN A 137 -23.37 12.99 -13.08
N GLU A 138 -22.92 11.75 -12.89
CA GLU A 138 -22.11 11.38 -11.73
C GLU A 138 -20.60 11.53 -12.02
N TYR A 139 -20.12 12.79 -12.00
CA TYR A 139 -18.71 13.13 -12.24
C TYR A 139 -17.91 13.37 -10.95
N SER A 140 -18.54 13.29 -9.78
CA SER A 140 -17.91 13.56 -8.50
C SER A 140 -17.55 12.27 -7.78
N CYS A 141 -16.38 12.24 -7.12
CA CYS A 141 -16.07 11.16 -6.19
C CYS A 141 -17.09 11.12 -5.06
N ASN A 142 -17.42 9.91 -4.61
CA ASN A 142 -18.30 9.74 -3.47
C ASN A 142 -17.62 10.24 -2.17
N ASP A 143 -18.43 10.56 -1.17
CA ASP A 143 -17.93 11.17 0.07
C ASP A 143 -17.01 10.23 0.86
N LEU A 144 -17.22 8.92 0.79
CA LEU A 144 -16.34 7.94 1.40
C LEU A 144 -14.93 8.02 0.81
N ALA A 145 -14.79 8.07 -0.52
CA ALA A 145 -13.50 8.17 -1.17
C ALA A 145 -12.78 9.48 -0.85
N LYS A 146 -13.51 10.61 -0.81
CA LYS A 146 -12.94 11.89 -0.37
C LYS A 146 -12.40 11.78 1.06
N GLN A 147 -13.20 11.26 2.00
CA GLN A 147 -12.78 11.05 3.38
C GLN A 147 -11.57 10.12 3.52
N LEU A 148 -11.48 9.09 2.67
CA LEU A 148 -10.33 8.18 2.62
C LEU A 148 -9.07 8.86 2.10
N ASN A 149 -9.20 9.76 1.13
CA ASN A 149 -8.06 10.47 0.54
C ASN A 149 -7.52 11.57 1.47
N ASP A 150 -8.34 12.07 2.41
CA ASP A 150 -7.96 13.11 3.38
C ASP A 150 -7.26 12.55 4.65
N GLU A 151 -7.21 11.23 4.83
CA GLU A 151 -6.57 10.52 5.95
C GLU A 151 -5.05 10.35 5.78
#